data_AF-A0A2S7WHA8-F1
#
_entry.id   AF-A0A2S7WHA8-F1
#
_cell.length_a   1.000
_cell.length_b   1.000
_cell.length_c   1.000
_cell.angle_alpha   90.00
_cell.angle_beta   90.00
_cell.angle_gamma   90.00
#
_symmetry.space_group_name_H-M   'P 1'
#
loop_
_entity.id
_entity.type
_entity.pdbx_description
1 polymer ?
#
loop_
_entity_poly.entity_id
_entity_poly.type
_entity_poly.pdbx_seq_one_letter_code
_entity_poly.pdbx_strand_id
1 'polypeptide(L)'
;MEDIYAEIDAQEVVISGESVYTLSDADYTALKLNFGNFSNLNDAKTMLPAFLSRKYPAWGKESLAAVTFKLFNKKNDQKSLITYKANDQDYTDAGLRFPNISNYEQMLQLLNSLYPTPDNRVLVSLTYTERDSGINSEVEDGFIYSNGTWEKSSGITLDEYKAMGESRAQFSSEDEALVKIPVYLKNKLAYEAPKAGDIEGVMYKLYDSNDRVVKSYVVFFIYDGANWAKYNNVINQTIKFGHDGISWVPDNTVKYTLTNADYTLVGNGQYNNFDVRTGKAEEPETKRLEKINTILLNNFPSSTDGQKYIVSYNIYNGANDVWSLAVIKEGNAYVKQ
;
A
#
# COMPACT_ATOMS: atom_id res chain seq x y z
N MET A 1 -27.74 45.62 41.48
CA MET A 1 -26.36 45.08 41.47
C MET A 1 -26.50 43.58 41.42
N GLU A 2 -27.00 43.08 40.29
CA GLU A 2 -27.26 41.67 39.97
C GLU A 2 -27.21 41.59 38.44
N ASP A 3 -26.74 40.46 37.91
CA ASP A 3 -26.49 40.15 36.49
C ASP A 3 -25.22 40.68 35.82
N ILE A 4 -24.07 40.33 36.40
CA ILE A 4 -22.79 40.22 35.67
C ILE A 4 -22.18 38.81 35.75
N TYR A 5 -22.98 37.79 36.06
CA TYR A 5 -22.55 36.39 36.18
C TYR A 5 -23.14 35.44 35.11
N ALA A 6 -23.44 35.94 33.91
CA ALA A 6 -23.87 35.11 32.79
C ALA A 6 -22.77 34.83 31.74
N GLU A 7 -21.59 35.46 31.85
CA GLU A 7 -20.53 35.36 30.83
C GLU A 7 -19.15 35.07 31.43
N ILE A 8 -19.07 34.18 32.43
CA ILE A 8 -17.79 33.54 32.78
C ILE A 8 -17.72 32.22 32.02
N ASP A 9 -17.37 32.36 30.74
CA ASP A 9 -16.57 31.46 29.92
C ASP A 9 -16.81 29.94 30.13
N ALA A 10 -17.82 29.42 29.43
CA ALA A 10 -17.65 28.15 28.74
C ALA A 10 -16.74 28.36 27.51
N GLN A 11 -15.53 28.87 27.72
CA GLN A 11 -14.47 28.62 26.75
C GLN A 11 -14.18 27.13 26.87
N GLU A 12 -14.73 26.34 25.95
CA GLU A 12 -14.18 25.02 25.69
C GLU A 12 -12.67 25.23 25.58
N VAL A 13 -11.91 24.66 26.52
CA VAL A 13 -10.46 24.76 26.47
C VAL A 13 -10.05 24.00 25.24
N VAL A 14 -9.81 24.75 24.16
CA VAL A 14 -9.36 24.20 22.89
C VAL A 14 -7.95 23.71 23.14
N ILE A 15 -7.80 22.40 23.18
CA ILE A 15 -6.51 21.74 23.35
C ILE A 15 -6.03 21.23 21.99
N SER A 16 -4.73 21.33 21.76
CA SER A 16 -4.07 20.60 20.68
C SER A 16 -3.62 19.24 21.21
N GLY A 17 -3.77 18.20 20.39
CA GLY A 17 -3.40 16.85 20.78
C GLY A 17 -3.04 15.97 19.58
N GLU A 18 -2.31 14.89 19.85
CA GLU A 18 -2.01 13.84 18.87
C GLU A 18 -2.67 12.53 19.31
N SER A 19 -3.28 11.82 18.35
CA SER A 19 -3.92 10.52 18.60
C SER A 19 -3.53 9.51 17.54
N VAL A 20 -3.32 8.26 17.97
CA VAL A 20 -3.33 7.08 17.10
C VAL A 20 -4.50 6.21 17.54
N TYR A 21 -5.46 5.98 16.65
CA TYR A 21 -6.71 5.32 16.96
C TYR A 21 -7.04 4.22 15.96
N THR A 22 -7.32 3.01 16.44
CA THR A 22 -7.85 1.92 15.61
C THR A 22 -9.35 1.78 15.85
N LEU A 23 -10.15 1.84 14.79
CA LEU A 23 -11.60 1.66 14.91
C LEU A 23 -11.94 0.26 15.42
N SER A 24 -12.82 0.22 16.41
CA SER A 24 -13.44 -0.98 16.97
C SER A 24 -14.75 -1.34 16.23
N ASP A 25 -15.26 -2.56 16.47
CA ASP A 25 -16.55 -3.00 15.93
C ASP A 25 -17.72 -2.10 16.40
N ALA A 26 -17.63 -1.52 17.59
CA ALA A 26 -18.58 -0.52 18.08
C ALA A 26 -18.53 0.80 17.28
N ASP A 27 -17.33 1.23 16.86
CA ASP A 27 -17.17 2.42 16.04
C ASP A 27 -17.79 2.24 14.65
N TYR A 28 -17.59 1.08 14.01
CA TYR A 28 -18.26 0.78 12.73
C TYR A 28 -19.77 0.74 12.88
N THR A 29 -20.28 0.21 14.00
CA THR A 29 -21.72 0.23 14.32
C THR A 29 -22.23 1.66 14.46
N ALA A 30 -21.50 2.54 15.16
CA ALA A 30 -21.84 3.95 15.32
C ALA A 30 -21.76 4.73 13.99
N LEU A 31 -20.90 4.30 13.07
CA LEU A 31 -20.81 4.79 11.70
C LEU A 31 -21.88 4.19 10.78
N LYS A 32 -22.71 3.25 11.27
CA LYS A 32 -23.75 2.54 10.52
C LYS A 32 -23.19 1.72 9.35
N LEU A 33 -22.00 1.14 9.53
CA LEU A 33 -21.34 0.28 8.56
C LEU A 33 -21.63 -1.19 8.89
N ASN A 34 -22.52 -1.80 8.11
CA ASN A 34 -23.06 -3.15 8.40
C ASN A 34 -22.02 -4.28 8.32
N PHE A 35 -20.92 -4.08 7.61
CA PHE A 35 -19.88 -5.11 7.42
C PHE A 35 -18.66 -4.91 8.31
N GLY A 36 -18.68 -3.93 9.23
CA GLY A 36 -17.54 -3.63 10.09
C GLY A 36 -16.30 -3.14 9.33
N ASN A 37 -16.48 -2.56 8.15
CA ASN A 37 -15.43 -2.02 7.30
C ASN A 37 -15.97 -0.93 6.35
N PHE A 38 -15.07 -0.14 5.77
CA PHE A 38 -15.39 0.79 4.69
C PHE A 38 -15.29 0.10 3.33
N SER A 39 -16.18 0.44 2.39
CA SER A 39 -16.16 -0.11 1.03
C SER A 39 -15.06 0.52 0.16
N ASN A 40 -14.68 1.77 0.43
CA ASN A 40 -13.67 2.51 -0.30
C ASN A 40 -13.05 3.60 0.60
N LEU A 41 -11.91 4.14 0.17
CA LEU A 41 -11.17 5.15 0.92
C LEU A 41 -11.91 6.50 1.02
N ASN A 42 -12.74 6.83 0.02
CA ASN A 42 -13.47 8.10 -0.01
C ASN A 42 -14.51 8.16 1.11
N ASP A 43 -15.26 7.07 1.31
CA ASP A 43 -16.23 6.97 2.42
C ASP A 43 -15.53 7.17 3.77
N ALA A 44 -14.36 6.56 3.97
CA ALA A 44 -13.57 6.77 5.18
C ALA A 44 -13.17 8.25 5.36
N LYS A 45 -12.67 8.91 4.31
CA LYS A 45 -12.30 10.34 4.35
C LYS A 45 -13.49 11.26 4.64
N THR A 46 -14.69 10.91 4.19
CA THR A 46 -15.90 11.70 4.42
C THR A 46 -16.50 11.46 5.80
N MET A 47 -16.48 10.24 6.31
CA MET A 47 -17.17 9.86 7.55
C MET A 47 -16.32 10.05 8.81
N LEU A 48 -15.00 9.84 8.71
CA LEU A 48 -14.09 9.92 9.87
C LEU A 48 -13.96 11.33 10.47
N PRO A 49 -14.03 12.45 9.71
CA PRO A 49 -14.03 13.78 10.30
C PRO A 49 -15.10 13.99 11.38
N ALA A 50 -16.36 13.68 11.08
CA ALA A 50 -17.46 13.83 12.03
C ALA A 50 -17.37 12.83 13.20
N PHE A 51 -16.77 11.66 12.97
CA PHE A 51 -16.43 10.72 14.04
C PHE A 51 -15.39 11.32 14.99
N LEU A 52 -14.32 11.89 14.47
CA LEU A 52 -13.25 12.50 15.26
C LEU A 52 -13.74 13.73 16.04
N SER A 53 -14.57 14.59 15.45
CA SER A 53 -15.16 15.73 16.19
C SER A 53 -16.02 15.26 17.37
N ARG A 54 -16.79 14.17 17.23
CA ARG A 54 -17.56 13.63 18.35
C ARG A 54 -16.69 12.96 19.40
N LYS A 55 -15.59 12.32 18.99
CA LYS A 55 -14.66 11.62 19.88
C LYS A 55 -13.76 12.59 20.64
N TYR A 56 -13.35 13.68 20.00
CA TYR A 56 -12.45 14.70 20.53
C TYR A 56 -13.09 16.09 20.43
N PRO A 57 -14.19 16.35 21.17
CA PRO A 57 -14.95 17.60 21.02
C PRO A 57 -14.16 18.86 21.43
N ALA A 58 -13.22 18.73 22.37
CA ALA A 58 -12.38 19.85 22.83
C ALA A 58 -11.12 20.09 21.98
N TRP A 59 -10.90 19.28 20.93
CA TRP A 59 -9.68 19.38 20.12
C TRP A 59 -9.87 20.38 18.99
N GLY A 60 -8.93 21.31 18.87
CA GLY A 60 -8.96 22.36 17.85
C GLY A 60 -7.74 22.36 16.95
N LYS A 61 -7.46 23.53 16.36
CA LYS A 61 -6.39 23.72 15.38
C LYS A 61 -5.07 23.05 15.81
N GLU A 62 -4.35 22.49 14.85
CA GLU A 62 -3.07 21.78 15.04
C GLU A 62 -3.18 20.40 15.71
N SER A 63 -4.38 19.96 16.07
CA SER A 63 -4.58 18.58 16.50
C SER A 63 -4.40 17.59 15.36
N LEU A 64 -3.84 16.41 15.66
CA LEU A 64 -3.56 15.34 14.70
C LEU A 64 -4.17 14.01 15.16
N ALA A 65 -4.73 13.24 14.23
CA ALA A 65 -5.24 11.91 14.48
C ALA A 65 -4.88 10.96 13.34
N ALA A 66 -4.09 9.92 13.63
CA ALA A 66 -3.90 8.78 12.74
C ALA A 66 -4.98 7.74 13.05
N VAL A 67 -5.89 7.50 12.11
CA VAL A 67 -6.99 6.56 12.27
C VAL A 67 -6.77 5.33 11.41
N THR A 68 -6.60 4.18 12.05
CA THR A 68 -6.55 2.86 11.41
C THR A 68 -7.96 2.26 11.34
N PHE A 69 -8.36 1.78 10.17
CA PHE A 69 -9.67 1.18 9.92
C PHE A 69 -9.58 0.03 8.92
N LYS A 70 -10.60 -0.83 8.91
CA LYS A 70 -10.80 -1.94 8.00
C LYS A 70 -11.38 -1.42 6.68
N LEU A 71 -10.73 -1.75 5.56
CA LEU A 71 -11.16 -1.44 4.20
C LEU A 71 -11.44 -2.74 3.45
N PHE A 72 -12.57 -2.80 2.77
CA PHE A 72 -12.89 -3.88 1.85
C PHE A 72 -11.91 -3.89 0.67
N ASN A 73 -11.17 -4.97 0.53
CA ASN A 73 -10.20 -5.17 -0.54
C ASN A 73 -10.28 -6.61 -1.04
N LYS A 74 -11.16 -6.82 -2.02
CA LYS A 74 -11.50 -8.17 -2.49
C LYS A 74 -10.41 -8.77 -3.37
N LYS A 75 -10.04 -10.01 -3.05
CA LYS A 75 -9.37 -10.97 -3.93
C LYS A 75 -10.41 -11.96 -4.45
N ASN A 76 -10.36 -12.26 -5.74
CA ASN A 76 -11.34 -13.16 -6.36
C ASN A 76 -10.82 -14.60 -6.36
N ASP A 77 -11.70 -15.50 -5.99
CA ASP A 77 -11.60 -16.93 -6.23
C ASP A 77 -11.89 -17.24 -7.71
N GLN A 78 -11.48 -18.41 -8.20
CA GLN A 78 -11.71 -18.82 -9.59
C GLN A 78 -13.15 -19.30 -9.84
N LYS A 79 -13.64 -19.15 -11.07
CA LYS A 79 -14.91 -19.73 -11.56
C LYS A 79 -14.70 -20.90 -12.51
N SER A 80 -13.58 -20.89 -13.21
CA SER A 80 -13.17 -21.91 -14.18
C SER A 80 -11.66 -22.12 -14.08
N LEU A 81 -11.19 -23.24 -14.60
CA LEU A 81 -9.79 -23.64 -14.57
C LEU A 81 -9.35 -24.01 -15.99
N ILE A 82 -8.19 -23.49 -16.39
CA ILE A 82 -7.42 -23.93 -17.54
C ILE A 82 -6.07 -24.42 -17.01
N THR A 83 -5.66 -25.62 -17.39
CA THR A 83 -4.30 -26.11 -17.13
C THR A 83 -3.52 -26.12 -18.43
N TYR A 84 -2.40 -25.44 -18.47
CA TYR A 84 -1.62 -25.27 -19.71
C TYR A 84 -0.12 -25.32 -19.43
N LYS A 85 0.63 -25.93 -20.35
CA LYS A 85 2.10 -25.94 -20.33
C LYS A 85 2.59 -25.20 -21.55
N ALA A 86 3.25 -24.06 -21.33
CA ALA A 86 3.80 -23.24 -22.39
C ALA A 86 4.89 -24.00 -23.17
N ASN A 87 4.85 -23.85 -24.49
CA ASN A 87 5.87 -24.36 -25.41
C ASN A 87 6.63 -23.18 -26.05
N ASP A 88 7.76 -23.44 -26.70
CA ASP A 88 8.65 -22.41 -27.27
C ASP A 88 7.94 -21.48 -28.30
N GLN A 89 6.94 -21.99 -29.03
CA GLN A 89 6.19 -21.20 -29.99
C GLN A 89 5.32 -20.15 -29.29
N ASP A 90 4.74 -20.47 -28.13
CA ASP A 90 3.88 -19.55 -27.39
C ASP A 90 4.63 -18.25 -27.01
N TYR A 91 5.90 -18.37 -26.61
CA TYR A 91 6.75 -17.21 -26.31
C TYR A 91 7.04 -16.41 -27.57
N THR A 92 7.33 -17.08 -28.68
CA THR A 92 7.59 -16.42 -29.97
C THR A 92 6.35 -15.67 -30.47
N ASP A 93 5.17 -16.28 -30.36
CA ASP A 93 3.88 -15.68 -30.76
C ASP A 93 3.51 -14.50 -29.86
N ALA A 94 3.87 -14.56 -28.57
CA ALA A 94 3.77 -13.44 -27.64
C ALA A 94 4.77 -12.30 -27.91
N GLY A 95 5.66 -12.45 -28.91
CA GLY A 95 6.69 -11.47 -29.24
C GLY A 95 7.90 -11.48 -28.31
N LEU A 96 8.06 -12.52 -27.49
CA LEU A 96 9.19 -12.68 -26.59
C LEU A 96 10.41 -13.22 -27.35
N ARG A 97 11.57 -12.65 -27.07
CA ARG A 97 12.83 -13.04 -27.72
C ARG A 97 13.35 -14.42 -27.28
N PHE A 98 13.04 -14.82 -26.05
CA PHE A 98 13.54 -16.06 -25.46
C PHE A 98 12.37 -16.86 -24.87
N PRO A 99 12.45 -18.21 -24.86
CA PRO A 99 11.40 -19.07 -24.32
C PRO A 99 11.47 -19.15 -22.78
N ASN A 100 11.46 -17.99 -22.13
CA ASN A 100 11.42 -17.85 -20.68
C ASN A 100 10.80 -16.52 -20.27
N ILE A 101 10.35 -16.45 -19.03
CA ILE A 101 9.81 -15.26 -18.37
C ILE A 101 10.78 -14.81 -17.30
N SER A 102 11.27 -13.57 -17.40
CA SER A 102 12.17 -12.96 -16.42
C SER A 102 11.49 -11.89 -15.57
N ASN A 103 10.26 -11.47 -15.89
CA ASN A 103 9.51 -10.47 -15.14
C ASN A 103 8.00 -10.55 -15.45
N TYR A 104 7.22 -9.80 -14.67
CA TYR A 104 5.76 -9.82 -14.77
C TYR A 104 5.22 -9.24 -16.09
N GLU A 105 5.89 -8.24 -16.70
CA GLU A 105 5.44 -7.69 -17.98
C GLU A 105 5.52 -8.72 -19.11
N GLN A 106 6.59 -9.53 -19.13
CA GLN A 106 6.72 -10.66 -20.06
C GLN A 106 5.65 -11.73 -19.81
N MET A 107 5.32 -12.00 -18.54
CA MET A 107 4.21 -12.90 -18.21
C MET A 107 2.88 -12.38 -18.75
N LEU A 108 2.59 -11.09 -18.58
CA LEU A 108 1.38 -10.48 -19.14
C LEU A 108 1.35 -10.56 -20.68
N GLN A 109 2.48 -10.37 -21.35
CA GLN A 109 2.59 -10.55 -22.81
C GLN A 109 2.22 -11.97 -23.21
N LEU A 110 2.78 -12.98 -22.53
CA LEU A 110 2.48 -14.39 -22.78
C LEU A 110 0.99 -14.70 -22.54
N LEU A 111 0.45 -14.33 -21.38
CA LEU A 111 -0.95 -14.60 -21.02
C LEU A 111 -1.93 -13.92 -21.98
N ASN A 112 -1.68 -12.67 -22.38
CA ASN A 112 -2.56 -11.95 -23.30
C ASN A 112 -2.46 -12.48 -24.75
N SER A 113 -1.32 -13.05 -25.13
CA SER A 113 -1.16 -13.76 -26.40
C SER A 113 -1.93 -15.08 -26.41
N LEU A 114 -1.78 -15.88 -25.35
CA LEU A 114 -2.48 -17.16 -25.18
C LEU A 114 -3.99 -16.99 -25.02
N TYR A 115 -4.41 -15.95 -24.28
CA TYR A 115 -5.79 -15.71 -23.89
C TYR A 115 -6.17 -14.25 -24.16
N PRO A 116 -6.43 -13.87 -25.43
CA PRO A 116 -6.75 -12.49 -25.80
C PRO A 116 -8.13 -12.04 -25.31
N THR A 117 -9.02 -12.99 -24.99
CA THR A 117 -10.37 -12.72 -24.45
C THR A 117 -10.66 -13.69 -23.29
N PRO A 118 -9.94 -13.56 -22.16
CA PRO A 118 -10.09 -14.48 -21.04
C PRO A 118 -11.43 -14.26 -20.31
N ASP A 119 -12.09 -15.35 -19.93
CA ASP A 119 -13.32 -15.31 -19.12
C ASP A 119 -13.05 -14.66 -17.76
N ASN A 120 -14.01 -13.88 -17.25
CA ASN A 120 -13.87 -13.29 -15.92
C ASN A 120 -13.78 -14.38 -14.84
N ARG A 121 -12.74 -14.28 -14.01
CA ARG A 121 -12.34 -15.23 -12.96
C ARG A 121 -11.91 -16.61 -13.49
N VAL A 122 -11.39 -16.71 -14.71
CA VAL A 122 -10.64 -17.89 -15.13
C VAL A 122 -9.31 -17.96 -14.39
N LEU A 123 -9.01 -19.12 -13.79
CA LEU A 123 -7.67 -19.46 -13.29
C LEU A 123 -6.94 -20.24 -14.37
N VAL A 124 -5.77 -19.73 -14.78
CA VAL A 124 -4.83 -20.47 -15.60
C VAL A 124 -3.75 -21.04 -14.68
N SER A 125 -3.71 -22.36 -14.52
CA SER A 125 -2.61 -23.11 -13.93
C SER A 125 -1.57 -23.31 -15.02
N LEU A 126 -0.57 -22.42 -15.06
CA LEU A 126 0.39 -22.31 -16.16
C LEU A 126 1.75 -22.88 -15.74
N THR A 127 2.20 -23.91 -16.45
CA THR A 127 3.59 -24.36 -16.40
C THR A 127 4.42 -23.59 -17.43
N TYR A 128 5.48 -22.92 -17.00
CA TYR A 128 6.35 -22.11 -17.86
C TYR A 128 7.81 -22.12 -17.37
N THR A 129 8.72 -21.64 -18.23
CA THR A 129 10.13 -21.49 -17.87
C THR A 129 10.33 -20.11 -17.24
N GLU A 130 10.61 -20.06 -15.95
CA GLU A 130 11.01 -18.84 -15.26
C GLU A 130 12.54 -18.69 -15.32
N ARG A 131 12.99 -17.46 -15.56
CA ARG A 131 14.41 -17.11 -15.52
C ARG A 131 14.67 -16.11 -14.40
N ASP A 132 15.29 -16.59 -13.33
CA ASP A 132 15.73 -15.76 -12.22
C ASP A 132 17.25 -15.84 -12.06
N SER A 133 17.90 -14.68 -11.90
CA SER A 133 19.34 -14.57 -11.67
C SER A 133 20.20 -15.35 -12.68
N GLY A 134 19.70 -15.46 -13.93
CA GLY A 134 20.37 -16.16 -15.03
C GLY A 134 20.11 -17.66 -15.12
N ILE A 135 19.34 -18.22 -14.18
CA ILE A 135 18.99 -19.64 -14.11
C ILE A 135 17.57 -19.83 -14.63
N ASN A 136 17.38 -20.80 -15.54
CA ASN A 136 16.06 -21.21 -16.00
C ASN A 136 15.55 -22.35 -15.15
N SER A 137 14.30 -22.27 -14.69
CA SER A 137 13.60 -23.34 -13.98
C SER A 137 12.17 -23.48 -14.51
N GLU A 138 11.66 -24.72 -14.56
CA GLU A 138 10.26 -24.96 -14.86
C GLU A 138 9.43 -24.76 -13.58
N VAL A 139 8.49 -23.83 -13.63
CA VAL A 139 7.59 -23.52 -12.52
C VAL A 139 6.14 -23.66 -12.97
N GLU A 140 5.24 -23.85 -12.02
CA GLU A 140 3.81 -23.91 -12.28
C GLU A 140 3.08 -22.97 -11.33
N ASP A 141 2.54 -21.87 -11.85
CA ASP A 141 1.85 -20.85 -11.06
C ASP A 141 0.42 -20.64 -11.53
N GLY A 142 -0.40 -20.05 -10.67
CA GLY A 142 -1.76 -19.67 -10.98
C GLY A 142 -1.87 -18.23 -11.43
N PHE A 143 -2.68 -17.97 -12.46
CA PHE A 143 -3.00 -16.63 -12.93
C PHE A 143 -4.52 -16.48 -13.03
N ILE A 144 -5.12 -15.64 -12.19
CA ILE A 144 -6.56 -15.35 -12.25
C ILE A 144 -6.79 -14.08 -13.02
N TYR A 145 -7.64 -14.13 -14.04
CA TYR A 145 -8.09 -12.93 -14.73
C TYR A 145 -9.31 -12.33 -14.06
N SER A 146 -9.23 -11.07 -13.63
CA SER A 146 -10.37 -10.35 -13.08
C SER A 146 -10.20 -8.85 -13.27
N ASN A 147 -11.30 -8.13 -13.51
CA ASN A 147 -11.30 -6.66 -13.62
C ASN A 147 -10.29 -6.11 -14.64
N GLY A 148 -10.05 -6.84 -15.75
CA GLY A 148 -9.13 -6.40 -16.79
C GLY A 148 -7.66 -6.73 -16.53
N THR A 149 -7.32 -7.37 -15.40
CA THR A 149 -5.94 -7.69 -15.03
C THR A 149 -5.78 -9.16 -14.68
N TRP A 150 -4.56 -9.67 -14.88
CA TRP A 150 -4.15 -10.96 -14.32
C TRP A 150 -3.59 -10.74 -12.91
N GLU A 151 -3.85 -11.70 -12.02
CA GLU A 151 -3.30 -11.77 -10.68
C GLU A 151 -2.57 -13.10 -10.51
N LYS A 152 -1.26 -13.04 -10.25
CA LYS A 152 -0.41 -14.21 -10.01
C LYS A 152 -0.68 -14.78 -8.62
N SER A 153 -0.59 -16.09 -8.50
CA SER A 153 -0.54 -16.84 -7.24
C SER A 153 0.50 -17.94 -7.37
N SER A 154 1.46 -17.96 -6.45
CA SER A 154 2.56 -18.91 -6.49
C SER A 154 2.07 -20.35 -6.33
N GLY A 155 2.55 -21.25 -7.18
CA GLY A 155 2.32 -22.66 -7.01
C GLY A 155 3.15 -23.26 -5.88
N ILE A 156 2.81 -24.52 -5.58
CA ILE A 156 3.54 -25.36 -4.65
C ILE A 156 4.14 -26.51 -5.45
N THR A 157 5.46 -26.65 -5.39
CA THR A 157 6.17 -27.74 -6.04
C THR A 157 5.95 -29.06 -5.30
N LEU A 158 6.21 -30.19 -5.98
CA LEU A 158 6.10 -31.51 -5.34
C LEU A 158 6.96 -31.63 -4.07
N ASP A 159 8.16 -31.05 -4.06
CA ASP A 159 9.04 -31.14 -2.90
C ASP A 159 8.58 -30.26 -1.73
N GLU A 160 7.94 -29.13 -2.02
CA GLU A 160 7.27 -28.31 -0.99
C GLU A 160 6.03 -29.02 -0.42
N TYR A 161 5.26 -29.71 -1.27
CA TYR A 161 4.19 -30.61 -0.81
C TYR A 161 4.73 -31.70 0.11
N LYS A 162 5.85 -32.35 -0.25
CA LYS A 162 6.52 -33.33 0.62
C LYS A 162 7.01 -32.73 1.93
N ALA A 163 7.53 -31.50 1.90
CA ALA A 163 7.94 -30.79 3.11
C ALA A 163 6.73 -30.51 4.05
N MET A 164 5.53 -30.42 3.50
CA MET A 164 4.26 -30.35 4.24
C MET A 164 3.67 -31.73 4.61
N GLY A 165 4.38 -32.82 4.30
CA GLY A 165 3.97 -34.19 4.61
C GLY A 165 3.10 -34.87 3.55
N GLU A 166 2.93 -34.26 2.37
CA GLU A 166 2.18 -34.87 1.26
C GLU A 166 3.05 -35.80 0.42
N SER A 167 2.48 -36.91 -0.04
CA SER A 167 3.19 -37.86 -0.92
C SER A 167 3.10 -37.51 -2.40
N ARG A 168 2.18 -36.60 -2.76
CA ARG A 168 1.89 -36.18 -4.13
C ARG A 168 1.74 -34.66 -4.15
N ALA A 169 1.74 -34.06 -5.34
CA ALA A 169 1.64 -32.61 -5.51
C ALA A 169 0.19 -32.10 -5.35
N GLN A 170 -0.45 -32.45 -4.22
CA GLN A 170 -1.81 -32.04 -3.86
C GLN A 170 -2.07 -32.28 -2.37
N PHE A 171 -3.09 -31.62 -1.82
CA PHE A 171 -3.69 -31.98 -0.54
C PHE A 171 -4.88 -32.92 -0.71
N SER A 172 -5.29 -33.57 0.38
CA SER A 172 -6.47 -34.46 0.39
C SER A 172 -7.78 -33.69 0.57
N SER A 173 -7.74 -32.48 1.14
CA SER A 173 -8.91 -31.62 1.36
C SER A 173 -8.53 -30.14 1.44
N GLU A 174 -9.52 -29.25 1.24
CA GLU A 174 -9.34 -27.82 1.46
C GLU A 174 -8.99 -27.50 2.91
N ASP A 175 -9.62 -28.15 3.89
CA ASP A 175 -9.34 -27.92 5.32
C ASP A 175 -7.88 -28.22 5.67
N GLU A 176 -7.33 -29.31 5.12
CA GLU A 176 -5.90 -29.64 5.26
C GLU A 176 -5.01 -28.55 4.64
N ALA A 177 -5.33 -28.11 3.43
CA ALA A 177 -4.59 -27.05 2.74
C ALA A 177 -4.58 -25.75 3.56
N LEU A 178 -5.74 -25.34 4.09
CA LEU A 178 -5.89 -24.11 4.88
C LEU A 178 -5.13 -24.15 6.22
N VAL A 179 -4.85 -25.33 6.76
CA VAL A 179 -4.02 -25.49 7.95
C VAL A 179 -2.54 -25.48 7.61
N LYS A 180 -2.12 -26.13 6.51
CA LYS A 180 -0.70 -26.32 6.17
C LYS A 180 -0.08 -25.14 5.44
N ILE A 181 -0.79 -24.51 4.50
CA ILE A 181 -0.26 -23.42 3.67
C ILE A 181 0.25 -22.23 4.51
N PRO A 182 -0.44 -21.76 5.57
CA PRO A 182 0.10 -20.69 6.42
C PRO A 182 1.48 -20.98 7.02
N VAL A 183 1.68 -22.23 7.47
CA VAL A 183 2.96 -22.68 8.05
C VAL A 183 4.03 -22.77 6.97
N TYR A 184 3.66 -23.26 5.79
CA TYR A 184 4.54 -23.27 4.62
C TYR A 184 4.97 -21.86 4.21
N LEU A 185 4.05 -20.90 4.11
CA LEU A 185 4.36 -19.50 3.78
C LEU A 185 5.29 -18.88 4.81
N LYS A 186 5.06 -19.15 6.10
CA LYS A 186 5.93 -18.68 7.18
C LYS A 186 7.38 -19.17 7.00
N ASN A 187 7.55 -20.43 6.62
CA ASN A 187 8.88 -21.01 6.41
C ASN A 187 9.52 -20.52 5.10
N LYS A 188 8.73 -20.49 4.01
CA LYS A 188 9.20 -20.09 2.67
C LYS A 188 9.63 -18.62 2.63
N LEU A 189 8.89 -17.73 3.29
CA LEU A 189 9.11 -16.28 3.26
C LEU A 189 9.85 -15.76 4.49
N ALA A 190 10.45 -16.64 5.30
CA ALA A 190 11.11 -16.27 6.55
C ALA A 190 12.26 -15.25 6.37
N TYR A 191 12.91 -15.27 5.19
CA TYR A 191 14.04 -14.39 4.86
C TYR A 191 13.65 -13.20 3.97
N GLU A 192 12.39 -13.12 3.55
CA GLU A 192 11.86 -12.05 2.70
C GLU A 192 11.36 -10.83 3.52
N ALA A 193 11.42 -10.93 4.86
CA ALA A 193 10.99 -9.89 5.80
C ALA A 193 9.58 -9.30 5.50
N PRO A 194 8.53 -10.15 5.42
CA PRO A 194 7.17 -9.69 5.11
C PRO A 194 6.67 -8.69 6.17
N LYS A 195 5.84 -7.76 5.72
CA LYS A 195 5.25 -6.70 6.54
C LYS A 195 3.80 -7.01 6.83
N ALA A 196 3.33 -6.58 8.01
CA ALA A 196 1.92 -6.73 8.36
C ALA A 196 1.05 -6.06 7.29
N GLY A 197 0.08 -6.80 6.75
CA GLY A 197 -0.75 -6.37 5.63
C GLY A 197 -0.35 -6.92 4.26
N ASP A 198 0.83 -7.53 4.12
CA ASP A 198 1.24 -8.19 2.88
C ASP A 198 0.30 -9.36 2.57
N ILE A 199 -0.14 -9.46 1.32
CA ILE A 199 -1.07 -10.49 0.84
C ILE A 199 -0.35 -11.38 -0.16
N GLU A 200 -0.37 -12.69 0.09
CA GLU A 200 0.22 -13.70 -0.79
C GLU A 200 -0.87 -14.61 -1.36
N GLY A 201 -0.90 -14.73 -2.68
CA GLY A 201 -1.77 -15.67 -3.39
C GLY A 201 -1.06 -17.00 -3.59
N VAL A 202 -1.71 -18.09 -3.22
CA VAL A 202 -1.17 -19.45 -3.38
C VAL A 202 -2.10 -20.26 -4.26
N MET A 203 -1.54 -20.80 -5.35
CA MET A 203 -2.19 -21.85 -6.11
C MET A 203 -1.84 -23.21 -5.51
N TYR A 204 -2.86 -23.94 -5.08
CA TYR A 204 -2.71 -25.28 -4.54
C TYR A 204 -3.58 -26.27 -5.30
N LYS A 205 -3.32 -27.56 -5.12
CA LYS A 205 -3.98 -28.65 -5.82
C LYS A 205 -4.75 -29.51 -4.84
N LEU A 206 -5.96 -29.91 -5.21
CA LEU A 206 -6.76 -30.89 -4.49
C LEU A 206 -7.04 -32.09 -5.37
N TYR A 207 -7.07 -33.28 -4.77
CA TYR A 207 -7.61 -34.46 -5.42
C TYR A 207 -9.14 -34.49 -5.27
N ASP A 208 -9.85 -34.29 -6.37
CA ASP A 208 -11.30 -34.46 -6.42
C ASP A 208 -11.62 -35.96 -6.49
N SER A 209 -12.13 -36.51 -5.39
CA SER A 209 -12.45 -37.93 -5.31
C SER A 209 -13.63 -38.36 -6.18
N ASN A 210 -14.54 -37.43 -6.51
CA ASN A 210 -15.71 -37.73 -7.35
C ASN A 210 -15.27 -37.85 -8.82
N ASP A 211 -14.52 -36.86 -9.30
CA ASP A 211 -14.07 -36.81 -10.68
C ASP A 211 -12.77 -37.60 -10.90
N ARG A 212 -12.11 -38.03 -9.81
CA ARG A 212 -10.82 -38.72 -9.78
C ARG A 212 -9.69 -37.95 -10.47
N VAL A 213 -9.77 -36.63 -10.43
CA VAL A 213 -8.80 -35.71 -11.05
C VAL A 213 -8.20 -34.79 -10.01
N VAL A 214 -6.99 -34.29 -10.29
CA VAL A 214 -6.38 -33.21 -9.50
C VAL A 214 -6.77 -31.88 -10.14
N LYS A 215 -7.30 -30.95 -9.35
CA LYS A 215 -7.69 -29.61 -9.79
C LYS A 215 -6.88 -28.56 -9.02
N SER A 216 -6.56 -27.45 -9.69
CA SER A 216 -5.90 -26.29 -9.08
C SER A 216 -6.92 -25.30 -8.54
N TYR A 217 -6.60 -24.70 -7.40
CA TYR A 217 -7.40 -23.71 -6.69
C TYR A 217 -6.51 -22.56 -6.23
N VAL A 218 -7.09 -21.37 -6.02
CA VAL A 218 -6.40 -20.26 -5.38
C VAL A 218 -6.89 -20.07 -3.96
N VAL A 219 -5.99 -19.59 -3.11
CA VAL A 219 -6.34 -19.00 -1.82
C VAL A 219 -5.36 -17.86 -1.53
N PHE A 220 -5.82 -16.84 -0.82
CA PHE A 220 -4.99 -15.72 -0.42
C PHE A 220 -4.78 -15.75 1.09
N PHE A 221 -3.57 -15.41 1.52
CA PHE A 221 -3.19 -15.26 2.92
C PHE A 221 -2.67 -13.85 3.17
N ILE A 222 -2.87 -13.33 4.36
CA ILE A 222 -2.35 -12.05 4.81
C ILE A 222 -1.42 -12.25 5.99
N TYR A 223 -0.30 -11.54 5.99
CA TYR A 223 0.64 -11.55 7.11
C TYR A 223 0.18 -10.56 8.18
N ASP A 224 0.06 -11.01 9.43
CA ASP A 224 -0.37 -10.16 10.56
C ASP A 224 0.80 -9.46 11.28
N GLY A 225 2.04 -9.72 10.85
CA GLY A 225 3.27 -9.28 11.52
C GLY A 225 4.03 -10.41 12.22
N ALA A 226 3.39 -11.56 12.44
CA ALA A 226 4.00 -12.75 13.05
C ALA A 226 3.62 -14.07 12.34
N ASN A 227 2.42 -14.16 11.79
CA ASN A 227 1.89 -15.35 11.12
C ASN A 227 1.09 -14.97 9.87
N TRP A 228 0.95 -15.96 8.98
CA TRP A 228 0.03 -15.88 7.85
C TRP A 228 -1.34 -16.40 8.28
N ALA A 229 -2.41 -15.73 7.85
CA ALA A 229 -3.79 -16.13 8.08
C ALA A 229 -4.60 -16.04 6.79
N LYS A 230 -5.65 -16.85 6.64
CA LYS A 230 -6.52 -16.80 5.44
C LYS A 230 -7.06 -15.38 5.26
N TYR A 231 -6.81 -14.81 4.10
CA TYR A 231 -7.26 -13.46 3.78
C TYR A 231 -8.77 -13.45 3.56
N ASN A 232 -9.47 -12.51 4.21
CA ASN A 232 -10.92 -12.43 4.24
C ASN A 232 -11.47 -11.22 3.47
N ASN A 233 -10.71 -10.71 2.50
CA ASN A 233 -11.07 -9.54 1.68
C ASN A 233 -11.17 -8.22 2.45
N VAL A 234 -10.49 -8.12 3.59
CA VAL A 234 -10.43 -6.91 4.40
C VAL A 234 -8.99 -6.62 4.80
N ILE A 235 -8.54 -5.39 4.57
CA ILE A 235 -7.21 -4.91 4.94
C ILE A 235 -7.30 -3.72 5.88
N ASN A 236 -6.33 -3.57 6.78
CA ASN A 236 -6.22 -2.37 7.59
C ASN A 236 -5.56 -1.24 6.79
N GLN A 237 -6.15 -0.06 6.83
CA GLN A 237 -5.64 1.18 6.25
C GLN A 237 -5.54 2.24 7.33
N THR A 238 -4.60 3.17 7.19
CA THR A 238 -4.45 4.29 8.12
C THR A 238 -4.50 5.60 7.36
N ILE A 239 -5.37 6.51 7.79
CA ILE A 239 -5.40 7.91 7.31
C ILE A 239 -5.03 8.81 8.47
N LYS A 240 -4.20 9.81 8.20
CA LYS A 240 -3.95 10.90 9.15
C LYS A 240 -4.95 12.03 8.88
N PHE A 241 -5.42 12.65 9.95
CA PHE A 241 -6.28 13.82 9.92
C PHE A 241 -5.64 14.93 10.73
N GLY A 242 -5.76 16.15 10.24
CA GLY A 242 -5.40 17.37 10.95
C GLY A 242 -6.63 18.20 11.20
N HIS A 243 -6.72 18.83 12.36
CA HIS A 243 -7.80 19.75 12.68
C HIS A 243 -7.42 21.17 12.26
N ASP A 244 -8.22 21.81 11.39
CA ASP A 244 -7.94 23.15 10.86
C ASP A 244 -8.42 24.29 11.76
N GLY A 245 -9.07 23.95 12.87
CA GLY A 245 -9.72 24.88 13.81
C GLY A 245 -11.24 24.90 13.70
N ILE A 246 -11.79 24.31 12.63
CA ILE A 246 -13.22 24.16 12.38
C ILE A 246 -13.58 22.68 12.27
N SER A 247 -12.79 21.90 11.55
CA SER A 247 -13.07 20.49 11.28
C SER A 247 -11.79 19.66 11.14
N TRP A 248 -11.96 18.35 11.29
CA TRP A 248 -10.94 17.38 10.90
C TRP A 248 -10.90 17.23 9.39
N VAL A 249 -9.74 17.44 8.78
CA VAL A 249 -9.52 17.22 7.34
C VAL A 249 -8.49 16.12 7.14
N PRO A 250 -8.62 15.25 6.12
CA PRO A 250 -7.56 14.31 5.77
C PRO A 250 -6.23 15.05 5.59
N ASP A 251 -5.24 14.67 6.39
CA ASP A 251 -3.91 15.24 6.39
C ASP A 251 -2.91 14.24 5.80
N ASN A 252 -2.74 14.31 4.50
CA ASN A 252 -1.73 13.53 3.79
C ASN A 252 -0.36 14.25 3.72
N THR A 253 -0.09 15.22 4.60
CA THR A 253 1.15 16.02 4.54
C THR A 253 2.39 15.14 4.73
N VAL A 254 3.27 15.16 3.74
CA VAL A 254 4.56 14.47 3.78
C VAL A 254 5.58 15.35 4.49
N LYS A 255 6.19 14.83 5.57
CA LYS A 255 7.33 15.48 6.21
C LYS A 255 8.60 15.07 5.46
N TYR A 256 9.30 16.04 4.88
CA TYR A 256 10.52 15.80 4.13
C TYR A 256 11.67 16.60 4.71
N THR A 257 12.73 15.93 5.15
CA THR A 257 13.96 16.61 5.60
C THR A 257 14.96 16.62 4.46
N LEU A 258 15.44 17.79 4.09
CA LEU A 258 16.44 17.92 3.03
C LEU A 258 17.71 17.15 3.38
N THR A 259 18.21 16.41 2.41
CA THR A 259 19.46 15.66 2.46
C THR A 259 20.60 16.46 1.82
N ASN A 260 21.85 16.03 2.01
CA ASN A 260 23.01 16.64 1.35
C ASN A 260 22.92 16.60 -0.19
N ALA A 261 22.25 15.59 -0.75
CA ALA A 261 22.02 15.50 -2.19
C ALA A 261 21.07 16.61 -2.67
N ASP A 262 20.06 16.94 -1.87
CA ASP A 262 19.11 18.01 -2.20
C ASP A 262 19.78 19.38 -2.21
N TYR A 263 20.64 19.64 -1.24
CA TYR A 263 21.44 20.88 -1.23
C TYR A 263 22.38 20.93 -2.42
N THR A 264 23.03 19.81 -2.77
CA THR A 264 23.87 19.73 -3.97
C THR A 264 23.08 20.08 -5.23
N LEU A 265 21.86 19.54 -5.38
CA LEU A 265 20.98 19.76 -6.53
C LEU A 265 20.71 21.25 -6.80
N VAL A 266 20.59 22.06 -5.74
CA VAL A 266 20.27 23.49 -5.84
C VAL A 266 21.47 24.42 -5.61
N GLY A 267 22.69 23.87 -5.66
CA GLY A 267 23.94 24.63 -5.56
C GLY A 267 24.40 24.98 -4.14
N ASN A 268 23.83 24.34 -3.11
CA ASN A 268 24.14 24.56 -1.70
C ASN A 268 24.90 23.39 -1.05
N GLY A 269 25.40 22.43 -1.84
CA GLY A 269 26.06 21.22 -1.32
C GLY A 269 27.35 21.46 -0.54
N GLN A 270 27.98 22.64 -0.66
CA GLN A 270 29.20 22.97 0.07
C GLN A 270 28.99 22.99 1.59
N TYR A 271 27.88 23.59 2.05
CA TYR A 271 27.56 23.73 3.47
C TYR A 271 26.30 22.97 3.88
N ASN A 272 25.58 22.40 2.93
CA ASN A 272 24.32 21.68 3.15
C ASN A 272 23.30 22.51 3.95
N ASN A 273 23.23 23.81 3.65
CA ASN A 273 22.31 24.77 4.25
C ASN A 273 21.98 25.92 3.28
N PHE A 274 20.95 26.69 3.61
CA PHE A 274 20.65 27.96 2.95
C PHE A 274 21.23 29.14 3.77
N ASP A 275 22.03 30.01 3.16
CA ASP A 275 22.62 31.18 3.84
C ASP A 275 21.59 32.32 3.84
N VAL A 276 20.96 32.55 5.00
CA VAL A 276 19.85 33.51 5.15
C VAL A 276 20.28 34.82 5.80
N ARG A 277 21.59 35.03 5.98
CA ARG A 277 22.11 36.31 6.50
C ARG A 277 21.78 37.46 5.56
N THR A 278 21.68 38.66 6.11
CA THR A 278 21.38 39.87 5.33
C THR A 278 22.29 40.03 4.11
N GLY A 279 21.67 40.21 2.94
CA GLY A 279 22.33 40.37 1.65
C GLY A 279 22.72 39.06 0.95
N LYS A 280 22.33 37.90 1.47
CA LYS A 280 22.63 36.58 0.88
C LYS A 280 21.52 36.09 -0.04
N ALA A 281 21.88 35.19 -0.95
CA ALA A 281 21.00 34.72 -2.02
C ALA A 281 19.73 34.04 -1.48
N GLU A 282 19.81 33.34 -0.36
CA GLU A 282 18.69 32.64 0.25
C GLU A 282 18.06 33.38 1.43
N GLU A 283 18.39 34.65 1.68
CA GLU A 283 17.71 35.49 2.68
C GLU A 283 16.20 35.59 2.43
N PRO A 284 15.70 35.85 1.20
CA PRO A 284 14.28 35.88 0.93
C PRO A 284 13.68 34.46 0.96
N GLU A 285 12.53 34.31 1.61
CA GLU A 285 11.81 33.02 1.63
C GLU A 285 11.44 32.53 0.23
N THR A 286 11.13 33.45 -0.70
CA THR A 286 10.84 33.11 -2.10
C THR A 286 11.99 32.37 -2.79
N LYS A 287 13.24 32.69 -2.46
CA LYS A 287 14.42 31.97 -2.98
C LYS A 287 14.57 30.59 -2.41
N ARG A 288 14.21 30.41 -1.13
CA ARG A 288 14.15 29.08 -0.52
C ARG A 288 12.99 28.26 -1.11
N LEU A 289 11.83 28.87 -1.34
CA LEU A 289 10.69 28.22 -1.99
C LEU A 289 11.03 27.78 -3.42
N GLU A 290 11.69 28.61 -4.23
CA GLU A 290 12.17 28.24 -5.58
C GLU A 290 13.04 26.97 -5.52
N LYS A 291 14.01 26.92 -4.59
CA LYS A 291 14.89 25.76 -4.41
C LYS A 291 14.16 24.52 -3.91
N ILE A 292 13.29 24.68 -2.92
CA ILE A 292 12.45 23.59 -2.40
C ILE A 292 11.54 23.04 -3.49
N ASN A 293 10.95 23.90 -4.32
CA ASN A 293 10.18 23.48 -5.48
C ASN A 293 11.01 22.63 -6.45
N THR A 294 12.22 23.04 -6.79
CA THR A 294 13.13 22.23 -7.63
C THR A 294 13.43 20.87 -7.01
N ILE A 295 13.74 20.83 -5.72
CA ILE A 295 14.05 19.59 -4.99
C ILE A 295 12.84 18.64 -5.00
N LEU A 296 11.65 19.15 -4.64
CA LEU A 296 10.46 18.31 -4.56
C LEU A 296 10.00 17.81 -5.93
N LEU A 297 10.16 18.60 -7.00
CA LEU A 297 9.90 18.15 -8.36
C LEU A 297 10.87 17.05 -8.81
N ASN A 298 12.13 17.12 -8.39
CA ASN A 298 13.14 16.09 -8.68
C ASN A 298 12.89 14.80 -7.89
N ASN A 299 12.62 14.92 -6.58
CA ASN A 299 12.57 13.77 -5.68
C ASN A 299 11.20 13.08 -5.67
N PHE A 300 10.14 13.84 -5.97
CA PHE A 300 8.77 13.34 -5.99
C PHE A 300 8.08 13.66 -7.32
N PRO A 301 8.62 13.19 -8.46
CA PRO A 301 8.12 13.53 -9.80
C PRO A 301 6.70 13.00 -10.07
N SER A 302 6.25 12.01 -9.29
CA SER A 302 4.90 11.43 -9.36
C SER A 302 3.88 12.07 -8.43
N SER A 303 4.23 13.16 -7.71
CA SER A 303 3.30 13.81 -6.80
C SER A 303 2.10 14.41 -7.52
N THR A 304 0.91 14.08 -7.05
CA THR A 304 -0.35 14.59 -7.59
C THR A 304 -0.67 15.99 -7.08
N ASP A 305 -1.50 16.71 -7.83
CA ASP A 305 -2.05 18.00 -7.42
C ASP A 305 -2.72 17.92 -6.04
N GLY A 306 -2.55 18.96 -5.22
CA GLY A 306 -3.04 19.01 -3.84
C GLY A 306 -2.18 18.27 -2.79
N GLN A 307 -1.10 17.58 -3.19
CA GLN A 307 -0.20 16.92 -2.24
C GLN A 307 0.55 17.96 -1.38
N LYS A 308 0.43 17.84 -0.06
CA LYS A 308 1.06 18.74 0.93
C LYS A 308 2.40 18.20 1.41
N TYR A 309 3.35 19.10 1.64
CA TYR A 309 4.65 18.81 2.24
C TYR A 309 4.96 19.81 3.36
N ILE A 310 5.63 19.34 4.42
CA ILE A 310 6.40 20.18 5.33
C ILE A 310 7.86 19.83 5.11
N VAL A 311 8.61 20.78 4.55
CA VAL A 311 10.02 20.58 4.21
C VAL A 311 10.88 21.19 5.31
N SER A 312 11.62 20.36 6.04
CA SER A 312 12.62 20.81 7.02
C SER A 312 13.99 20.96 6.34
N TYR A 313 14.64 22.09 6.56
CA TYR A 313 15.94 22.41 5.95
C TYR A 313 16.83 23.19 6.91
N ASN A 314 18.11 22.87 6.91
CA ASN A 314 19.17 23.63 7.56
C ASN A 314 19.33 25.01 6.93
N ILE A 315 19.53 26.02 7.78
CA ILE A 315 19.89 27.38 7.41
C ILE A 315 21.15 27.83 8.14
N TYR A 316 21.76 28.91 7.65
CA TYR A 316 22.80 29.65 8.34
C TYR A 316 22.42 31.13 8.44
N ASN A 317 22.17 31.62 9.65
CA ASN A 317 21.83 33.02 9.94
C ASN A 317 22.95 33.75 10.70
N GLY A 318 24.15 33.18 10.75
CA GLY A 318 25.21 33.52 11.72
C GLY A 318 25.43 32.40 12.74
N ALA A 319 24.45 31.50 12.88
CA ALA A 319 24.57 30.18 13.48
C ALA A 319 23.82 29.16 12.61
N ASN A 320 24.07 27.86 12.85
CA ASN A 320 23.29 26.80 12.23
C ASN A 320 21.94 26.68 12.92
N ASP A 321 20.88 26.52 12.14
CA ASP A 321 19.52 26.31 12.64
C ASP A 321 18.72 25.45 11.64
N VAL A 322 17.57 24.95 12.04
CA VAL A 322 16.66 24.15 11.18
C VAL A 322 15.33 24.87 11.06
N TRP A 323 14.99 25.26 9.84
CA TRP A 323 13.70 25.86 9.53
C TRP A 323 12.81 24.87 8.78
N SER A 324 11.53 25.21 8.65
CA SER A 324 10.61 24.44 7.84
C SER A 324 9.70 25.33 6.99
N LEU A 325 9.24 24.79 5.86
CA LEU A 325 8.29 25.45 4.98
C LEU A 325 7.19 24.47 4.57
N ALA A 326 5.94 24.87 4.79
CA ALA A 326 4.76 24.13 4.34
C ALA A 326 4.43 24.55 2.90
N VAL A 327 4.37 23.56 2.00
CA VAL A 327 4.07 23.76 0.58
C VAL A 327 3.03 22.76 0.08
N ILE A 328 2.31 23.10 -0.99
CA ILE A 328 1.31 22.25 -1.64
C ILE A 328 1.59 22.18 -3.15
N LYS A 329 1.42 21.01 -3.74
CA LYS A 329 1.52 20.82 -5.19
C LYS A 329 0.33 21.51 -5.87
N GLU A 330 0.62 22.46 -6.75
CA GLU A 330 -0.35 23.11 -7.64
C GLU A 330 0.16 23.06 -9.09
N GLY A 331 -0.52 22.29 -9.94
CA GLY A 331 -0.15 22.05 -11.32
C GLY A 331 1.28 21.55 -11.44
N ASN A 332 2.18 22.37 -12.00
CA ASN A 332 3.60 22.04 -12.22
C ASN A 332 4.56 22.59 -11.16
N ALA A 333 4.06 23.20 -10.09
CA ALA A 333 4.90 23.76 -9.03
C ALA A 333 4.46 23.32 -7.64
N TYR A 334 5.27 23.63 -6.64
CA TYR A 334 4.92 23.66 -5.23
C TYR A 334 4.85 25.12 -4.79
N VAL A 335 3.71 25.51 -4.23
CA VAL A 335 3.47 26.85 -3.69
C VAL A 335 3.37 26.80 -2.18
N LYS A 336 3.63 27.92 -1.50
CA LYS A 336 3.48 28.03 -0.04
C LYS A 336 2.01 27.85 0.34
N GLN A 337 1.75 27.04 1.38
CA GLN A 337 0.41 26.84 1.95
C GLN A 337 -0.13 28.07 2.67
#